data_AF-A0A2M8LGX1-F1
#
_entry.id   AF-A0A2M8LGX1-F1
#
_cell.length_a   1.000
_cell.length_b   1.000
_cell.length_c   1.000
_cell.angle_alpha   90.00
_cell.angle_beta   90.00
_cell.angle_gamma   90.00
#
_symmetry.space_group_name_H-M   'P 1'
#
loop_
_entity.id
_entity.type
_entity.pdbx_description
1 polymer ?
#
loop_
_entity_poly.entity_id
_entity_poly.type
_entity_poly.pdbx_seq_one_letter_code
_entity_poly.pdbx_strand_id
1 'polypeptide(L)'
;MFPLKRQLKKTRKAIVPSAVFRAQLLSELSLAYDQEHGCPRPRSFLFRFATVGLTSLVLIFTMGAGVYAYESPEVTEGHPLHFMKSGVERIQEGVSRSPEARTRFHARMMERRLEEGEYLLSHRPQDVPPSLDAAADQFEHSIQALEDGVEDAEMRNAFIEVLSVRRARYVELSSRVSTTEEESGKFDRLRMRIEGHELSEEEFIHLFEMGRRANDSLNGR
;
A
#
# COMPACT_ATOMS: atom_id res chain seq x y z
N MET A 1 -0.68 -1.65 -69.87
CA MET A 1 0.68 -1.48 -69.31
C MET A 1 0.84 -1.96 -67.85
N PHE A 2 0.16 -3.04 -67.41
CA PHE A 2 0.17 -3.54 -66.01
C PHE A 2 0.73 -4.97 -65.74
N PRO A 3 1.10 -5.84 -66.71
CA PRO A 3 1.47 -7.23 -66.38
C PRO A 3 2.87 -7.33 -65.72
N LEU A 4 3.80 -6.46 -66.09
CA LEU A 4 5.18 -6.43 -65.57
C LEU A 4 5.25 -6.16 -64.06
N LYS A 5 4.49 -5.17 -63.55
CA LYS A 5 4.44 -4.87 -62.11
C LYS A 5 3.92 -6.06 -61.29
N ARG A 6 2.95 -6.81 -61.83
CA ARG A 6 2.37 -7.99 -61.16
C ARG A 6 3.35 -9.17 -61.16
N GLN A 7 4.09 -9.38 -62.24
CA GLN A 7 5.14 -10.40 -62.32
C GLN A 7 6.29 -10.08 -61.35
N LEU A 8 6.78 -8.84 -61.31
CA LEU A 8 7.83 -8.41 -60.38
C LEU A 8 7.41 -8.55 -58.91
N LYS A 9 6.15 -8.29 -58.57
CA LYS A 9 5.63 -8.49 -57.20
C LYS A 9 5.55 -9.97 -56.82
N LYS A 10 5.22 -10.85 -57.77
CA LYS A 10 5.21 -12.30 -57.56
C LYS A 10 6.63 -12.86 -57.39
N THR A 11 7.56 -12.48 -58.24
CA THR A 11 8.97 -12.92 -58.13
C THR A 11 9.60 -12.39 -56.85
N ARG A 12 9.37 -11.12 -56.49
CA ARG A 12 9.84 -10.56 -55.21
C ARG A 12 9.31 -11.36 -54.01
N LYS A 13 8.04 -11.74 -54.00
CA LYS A 13 7.47 -12.58 -52.93
C LYS A 13 8.07 -13.98 -52.90
N ALA A 14 8.38 -14.57 -54.06
CA ALA A 14 9.00 -15.88 -54.16
C ALA A 14 10.47 -15.90 -53.70
N ILE A 15 11.17 -14.76 -53.82
CA ILE A 15 12.58 -14.62 -53.46
C ILE A 15 12.77 -14.15 -52.01
N VAL A 16 11.71 -13.69 -51.33
CA VAL A 16 11.80 -13.28 -49.93
C VAL A 16 12.08 -14.52 -49.06
N PRO A 17 13.22 -14.56 -48.34
CA PRO A 17 13.51 -15.69 -47.49
C PRO A 17 12.49 -15.78 -46.36
N SER A 18 12.23 -17.02 -45.90
CA SER A 18 11.29 -17.28 -44.83
C SER A 18 11.68 -16.51 -43.55
N ALA A 19 10.68 -16.18 -42.73
CA ALA A 19 10.92 -15.49 -41.46
C ALA A 19 11.88 -16.30 -40.55
N VAL A 20 11.76 -17.64 -40.58
CA VAL A 20 12.61 -18.57 -39.85
C VAL A 20 14.07 -18.46 -40.32
N PHE A 21 14.32 -18.47 -41.63
CA PHE A 21 15.66 -18.33 -42.17
C PHE A 21 16.30 -17.00 -41.79
N ARG A 22 15.54 -15.90 -41.86
CA ARG A 22 16.04 -14.57 -41.45
C ARG A 22 16.40 -14.53 -39.97
N ALA A 23 15.57 -15.14 -39.11
CA ALA A 23 15.83 -15.19 -37.68
C ALA A 23 17.08 -16.01 -37.35
N GLN A 24 17.24 -17.18 -38.00
CA GLN A 24 18.42 -18.03 -37.83
C GLN A 24 19.68 -17.32 -38.32
N LEU A 25 19.66 -16.74 -39.53
CA LEU A 25 20.79 -15.98 -40.08
C LEU A 25 21.21 -14.83 -39.16
N LEU A 26 20.25 -14.07 -38.62
CA LEU A 26 20.53 -12.99 -37.67
C LEU A 26 21.11 -13.49 -36.35
N SER A 27 20.69 -14.68 -35.89
CA SER A 27 21.24 -15.30 -34.68
C SER A 27 22.69 -15.77 -34.89
N GLU A 28 22.98 -16.43 -36.01
CA GLU A 28 24.32 -16.92 -36.34
C GLU A 28 25.30 -15.77 -36.59
N LEU A 29 24.90 -14.78 -37.39
CA LEU A 29 25.72 -13.58 -37.62
C LEU A 29 26.04 -12.85 -36.31
N SER A 30 25.09 -12.84 -35.39
CA SER A 30 25.33 -12.19 -34.10
C SER A 30 26.28 -12.95 -33.20
N LEU A 31 26.19 -14.28 -33.21
CA LEU A 31 27.08 -15.13 -32.43
C LEU A 31 28.52 -15.05 -32.97
N ALA A 32 28.69 -15.03 -34.29
CA ALA A 32 29.98 -14.86 -34.94
C ALA A 32 30.61 -13.48 -34.64
N TYR A 33 29.81 -12.42 -34.69
CA TYR A 33 30.26 -11.07 -34.37
C TYR A 33 30.70 -10.92 -32.90
N ASP A 34 29.94 -11.50 -31.96
CA ASP A 34 30.25 -11.48 -30.53
C ASP A 34 31.56 -12.26 -30.23
N GLN A 35 31.80 -13.37 -30.95
CA GLN A 35 33.04 -14.14 -30.86
C GLN A 35 34.26 -13.37 -31.40
N GLU A 36 34.08 -12.61 -32.48
CA GLU A 36 35.19 -11.90 -33.13
C GLU A 36 35.58 -10.61 -32.40
N HIS A 37 34.64 -9.92 -31.77
CA HIS A 37 34.89 -8.58 -31.20
C HIS A 37 34.79 -8.54 -29.66
N GLY A 38 34.52 -9.67 -29.00
CA GLY A 38 34.59 -9.85 -27.55
C GLY A 38 33.66 -8.93 -26.73
N CYS A 39 32.78 -8.20 -27.40
CA CYS A 39 31.85 -7.27 -26.77
C CYS A 39 30.49 -7.97 -26.64
N PRO A 40 30.01 -8.29 -25.41
CA PRO A 40 28.65 -8.76 -25.25
C PRO A 40 27.70 -7.69 -25.80
N ARG A 41 26.84 -8.09 -26.73
CA ARG A 41 25.87 -7.24 -27.42
C ARG A 41 25.31 -6.11 -26.56
N PRO A 42 25.25 -4.86 -27.06
CA PRO A 42 24.34 -3.89 -26.47
C PRO A 42 22.93 -4.47 -26.60
N ARG A 43 22.25 -4.73 -25.47
CA ARG A 43 20.80 -5.06 -25.43
C ARG A 43 20.08 -4.14 -26.42
N SER A 44 19.10 -4.70 -27.15
CA SER A 44 18.47 -4.02 -28.30
C SER A 44 18.20 -2.55 -27.99
N PHE A 45 18.48 -1.66 -28.94
CA PHE A 45 18.38 -0.21 -28.74
C PHE A 45 17.05 0.19 -28.08
N LEU A 46 15.96 -0.50 -28.44
CA LEU A 46 14.63 -0.39 -27.84
C LEU A 46 14.57 -0.68 -26.33
N PHE A 47 15.30 -1.68 -25.83
CA PHE A 47 15.40 -1.94 -24.39
C PHE A 47 16.05 -0.77 -23.64
N ARG A 48 17.02 -0.07 -24.24
CA ARG A 48 17.66 1.09 -23.59
C ARG A 48 16.68 2.25 -23.41
N PHE A 49 15.89 2.58 -24.43
CA PHE A 49 14.85 3.61 -24.31
C PHE A 49 13.72 3.17 -23.39
N ALA A 50 13.32 1.89 -23.42
CA ALA A 50 12.32 1.36 -22.51
C ALA A 50 12.81 1.44 -21.05
N THR A 51 14.07 1.09 -20.76
CA THR A 51 14.62 1.21 -19.41
C THR A 51 14.72 2.65 -18.95
N VAL A 52 15.17 3.58 -19.80
CA VAL A 52 15.27 5.01 -19.43
C VAL A 52 13.89 5.62 -19.20
N GLY A 53 12.92 5.29 -20.07
CA GLY A 53 11.53 5.69 -19.91
C GLY A 53 10.94 5.14 -18.61
N LEU A 54 11.15 3.86 -18.33
CA LEU A 54 10.67 3.24 -17.09
C LEU A 54 11.34 3.87 -15.86
N THR A 55 12.66 4.08 -15.87
CA THR A 55 13.38 4.67 -14.73
C THR A 55 13.00 6.13 -14.49
N SER A 56 12.77 6.92 -15.55
CA SER A 56 12.32 8.31 -15.39
C SER A 56 10.89 8.38 -14.87
N LEU A 57 10.01 7.47 -15.32
CA LEU A 57 8.65 7.33 -14.80
C LEU A 57 8.68 6.93 -13.33
N VAL A 58 9.46 5.91 -12.96
CA VAL A 58 9.70 5.54 -11.55
C VAL A 58 10.22 6.75 -10.76
N LEU A 59 11.22 7.47 -11.26
CA LEU A 59 11.78 8.63 -10.55
C LEU A 59 10.72 9.71 -10.30
N ILE A 60 9.93 10.08 -11.32
CA ILE A 60 8.87 11.09 -11.23
C ILE A 60 7.77 10.65 -10.26
N PHE A 61 7.36 9.39 -10.32
CA PHE A 61 6.37 8.85 -9.39
C PHE A 61 6.93 8.72 -7.96
N THR A 62 8.23 8.49 -7.78
CA THR A 62 8.84 8.40 -6.44
C THR A 62 9.19 9.75 -5.81
N MET A 63 9.52 10.79 -6.58
CA MET A 63 10.04 12.05 -6.03
C MET A 63 9.00 13.09 -5.59
N GLY A 64 7.74 12.97 -6.00
CA GLY A 64 6.72 13.96 -5.61
C GLY A 64 5.32 13.38 -5.44
N ALA A 65 4.77 12.82 -6.52
CA ALA A 65 3.40 12.31 -6.51
C ALA A 65 3.23 11.11 -5.57
N GLY A 66 4.20 10.20 -5.49
CA GLY A 66 4.14 9.02 -4.64
C GLY A 66 4.28 9.33 -3.16
N VAL A 67 5.20 10.23 -2.77
CA VAL A 67 5.34 10.68 -1.38
C VAL A 67 4.07 11.39 -0.92
N TYR A 68 3.57 12.33 -1.73
CA TYR A 68 2.29 12.99 -1.41
C TYR A 68 1.13 11.99 -1.36
N ALA A 69 1.03 11.07 -2.32
CA ALA A 69 -0.03 10.07 -2.34
C ALA A 69 -0.02 9.16 -1.12
N TYR A 70 1.16 8.89 -0.57
CA TYR A 70 1.34 7.99 0.56
C TYR A 70 1.14 8.69 1.92
N GLU A 71 1.72 9.88 2.08
CA GLU A 71 1.70 10.64 3.34
C GLU A 71 0.45 11.50 3.51
N SER A 72 -0.28 11.82 2.44
CA SER A 72 -1.45 12.70 2.53
C SER A 72 -2.67 11.95 3.09
N PRO A 73 -3.34 12.49 4.14
CA PRO A 73 -4.63 11.98 4.60
C PRO A 73 -5.78 12.29 3.63
N GLU A 74 -5.55 13.15 2.63
CA GLU A 74 -6.54 13.47 1.59
C GLU A 74 -6.69 12.34 0.56
N VAL A 75 -5.68 11.47 0.47
CA VAL A 75 -5.69 10.32 -0.44
C VAL A 75 -6.38 9.14 0.24
N THR A 76 -7.70 9.16 0.17
CA THR A 76 -8.63 8.15 0.70
C THR A 76 -9.24 7.30 -0.42
N GLU A 77 -10.06 6.32 -0.06
CA GLU A 77 -10.81 5.53 -1.03
C GLU A 77 -11.65 6.43 -1.95
N GLY A 78 -11.49 6.27 -3.27
CA GLY A 78 -12.09 7.14 -4.28
C GLY A 78 -11.16 8.25 -4.80
N HIS A 79 -10.02 8.51 -4.15
CA HIS A 79 -9.01 9.41 -4.69
C HIS A 79 -8.23 8.74 -5.85
N PRO A 80 -7.94 9.43 -6.98
CA PRO A 80 -7.22 8.86 -8.11
C PRO A 80 -5.86 8.26 -7.77
N LEU A 81 -5.19 8.77 -6.74
CA LEU A 81 -3.88 8.28 -6.30
C LEU A 81 -3.96 7.17 -5.24
N HIS A 82 -5.16 6.74 -4.82
CA HIS A 82 -5.32 5.73 -3.77
C HIS A 82 -4.68 4.39 -4.15
N PHE A 83 -4.72 4.01 -5.44
CA PHE A 83 -4.07 2.77 -5.90
C PHE A 83 -2.57 2.74 -5.63
N MET A 84 -1.91 3.91 -5.68
CA MET A 84 -0.48 4.01 -5.36
C MET A 84 -0.25 3.79 -3.87
N LYS A 85 -1.04 4.47 -3.03
CA LYS A 85 -1.00 4.34 -1.58
C LYS A 85 -1.20 2.90 -1.14
N SER A 86 -2.29 2.25 -1.58
CA SER A 86 -2.56 0.84 -1.30
C SER A 86 -1.47 -0.09 -1.83
N GLY A 87 -0.86 0.24 -2.97
CA GLY A 87 0.27 -0.50 -3.52
C GLY A 87 1.50 -0.46 -2.61
N VAL A 88 1.86 0.71 -2.10
CA VAL A 88 2.97 0.88 -1.16
C VAL A 88 2.67 0.16 0.16
N GLU A 89 1.44 0.27 0.67
CA GLU A 89 1.01 -0.39 1.91
C GLU A 89 1.12 -1.91 1.82
N ARG A 90 0.67 -2.52 0.70
CA ARG A 90 0.80 -3.97 0.46
C ARG A 90 2.26 -4.43 0.37
N ILE A 91 3.13 -3.63 -0.25
CA ILE A 91 4.56 -3.95 -0.32
C ILE A 91 5.15 -3.92 1.10
N GLN A 92 4.81 -2.90 1.89
CA GLN A 92 5.29 -2.77 3.26
C GLN A 92 4.79 -3.92 4.14
N GLU A 93 3.52 -4.31 4.01
CA GLU A 93 2.95 -5.47 4.67
C GLU A 93 3.72 -6.76 4.33
N GLY A 94 4.02 -6.98 3.04
CA GLY A 94 4.76 -8.16 2.58
C GLY A 94 6.22 -8.22 3.06
N VAL A 95 6.81 -7.08 3.42
CA VAL A 95 8.18 -6.98 3.97
C VAL A 95 8.18 -7.14 5.49
N SER A 96 7.09 -6.80 6.19
CA SER A 96 6.93 -6.97 7.64
C SER A 96 6.73 -8.44 8.03
N ARG A 97 7.82 -9.19 8.12
CA ARG A 97 7.80 -10.64 8.41
C ARG A 97 7.88 -11.01 9.89
N SER A 98 8.52 -10.20 10.72
CA SER A 98 8.59 -10.46 12.18
C SER A 98 7.30 -10.02 12.87
N PRO A 99 6.90 -10.66 13.99
CA PRO A 99 5.72 -10.26 14.76
C PRO A 99 5.82 -8.78 15.18
N GLU A 100 6.98 -8.33 15.65
CA GLU A 100 7.22 -6.92 15.98
C GLU A 100 7.03 -5.97 14.79
N ALA A 101 7.51 -6.36 13.60
CA ALA A 101 7.36 -5.53 12.40
C ALA A 101 5.90 -5.49 11.95
N ARG A 102 5.16 -6.59 12.11
CA ARG A 102 3.72 -6.68 11.84
C ARG A 102 2.92 -5.81 12.79
N THR A 103 3.17 -5.92 14.09
CA THR A 103 2.53 -5.04 15.10
C THR A 103 2.81 -3.57 14.80
N ARG A 104 4.07 -3.20 14.52
CA ARG A 104 4.43 -1.82 14.11
C ARG A 104 3.69 -1.38 12.86
N PHE A 105 3.62 -2.25 11.86
CA PHE A 105 2.98 -1.96 10.59
C PHE A 105 1.48 -1.71 10.79
N HIS A 106 0.76 -2.68 11.36
CA HIS A 106 -0.69 -2.56 11.56
C HIS A 106 -1.04 -1.40 12.48
N ALA A 107 -0.24 -1.17 13.52
CA ALA A 107 -0.49 -0.06 14.43
C ALA A 107 -0.30 1.30 13.70
N ARG A 108 0.70 1.44 12.81
CA ARG A 108 0.84 2.63 11.94
C ARG A 108 -0.31 2.76 10.94
N MET A 109 -0.80 1.65 10.40
CA MET A 109 -1.95 1.67 9.49
C MET A 109 -3.21 2.12 10.21
N MET A 110 -3.46 1.65 11.42
CA MET A 110 -4.55 2.14 12.27
C MET A 110 -4.49 3.66 12.45
N GLU A 111 -3.33 4.20 12.82
CA GLU A 111 -3.15 5.66 12.97
C GLU A 111 -3.48 6.41 11.69
N ARG A 112 -2.99 5.92 10.55
CA ARG A 112 -3.27 6.53 9.25
C ARG A 112 -4.76 6.50 8.91
N ARG A 113 -5.47 5.40 9.18
CA ARG A 113 -6.93 5.32 8.98
C ARG A 113 -7.70 6.26 9.90
N LEU A 114 -7.19 6.54 11.10
CA LEU A 114 -7.75 7.56 11.97
C LEU A 114 -7.56 8.97 11.42
N GLU A 115 -6.37 9.29 10.92
CA GLU A 115 -6.09 10.59 10.27
C GLU A 115 -6.93 10.80 9.01
N GLU A 116 -7.09 9.76 8.19
CA GLU A 116 -8.02 9.76 7.05
C GLU A 116 -9.46 10.00 7.51
N GLY A 117 -9.90 9.34 8.58
CA GLY A 117 -11.23 9.52 9.15
C GLY A 117 -11.46 10.94 9.67
N GLU A 118 -10.46 11.56 10.32
CA GLU A 118 -10.53 12.96 10.76
C GLU A 118 -10.62 13.94 9.60
N TYR A 119 -9.83 13.71 8.54
CA TYR A 119 -9.92 14.52 7.33
C TYR A 119 -11.31 14.38 6.68
N LEU A 120 -11.81 13.15 6.56
CA LEU A 120 -13.12 12.86 5.97
C LEU A 120 -14.26 13.44 6.79
N LEU A 121 -14.15 13.50 8.12
CA LEU A 121 -15.19 14.09 8.97
C LEU A 121 -15.50 15.55 8.61
N SER A 122 -14.49 16.29 8.13
CA SER A 122 -14.66 17.69 7.72
C SER A 122 -15.01 17.88 6.25
N HIS A 123 -14.71 16.92 5.38
CA HIS A 123 -14.84 17.07 3.91
C HIS A 123 -15.90 16.17 3.28
N ARG A 124 -16.04 14.93 3.77
CA ARG A 124 -16.95 13.89 3.27
C ARG A 124 -17.40 12.97 4.42
N PRO A 125 -18.30 13.43 5.31
CA PRO A 125 -18.68 12.69 6.52
C PRO A 125 -19.21 11.27 6.24
N GLN A 126 -19.90 11.08 5.12
CA GLN A 126 -20.44 9.78 4.69
C GLN A 126 -19.36 8.72 4.40
N ASP A 127 -18.11 9.13 4.15
CA ASP A 127 -17.00 8.23 3.83
C ASP A 127 -16.17 7.90 5.10
N VAL A 128 -16.51 8.48 6.26
CA VAL A 128 -15.83 8.21 7.54
C VAL A 128 -16.04 6.78 8.06
N PRO A 129 -17.25 6.19 8.03
CA PRO A 129 -17.46 4.85 8.57
C PRO A 129 -16.55 3.78 7.94
N PRO A 130 -16.36 3.69 6.61
CA PRO A 130 -15.38 2.79 6.01
C PRO A 130 -13.95 2.97 6.53
N SER A 131 -13.52 4.20 6.78
CA SER A 131 -12.18 4.49 7.32
C SER A 131 -12.04 4.01 8.77
N LEU A 132 -13.10 4.16 9.57
CA LEU A 132 -13.15 3.63 10.94
C LEU A 132 -13.17 2.10 10.95
N ASP A 133 -13.93 1.47 10.05
CA ASP A 133 -13.94 0.02 9.91
C ASP A 133 -12.53 -0.52 9.60
N ALA A 134 -11.85 0.11 8.65
CA ALA A 134 -10.47 -0.23 8.32
C ALA A 134 -9.52 0.00 9.52
N ALA A 135 -9.71 1.06 10.31
CA ALA A 135 -8.92 1.29 11.52
C ALA A 135 -9.13 0.18 12.56
N ALA A 136 -10.37 -0.29 12.75
CA ALA A 136 -10.70 -1.38 13.65
C ALA A 136 -10.06 -2.71 13.20
N ASP A 137 -10.11 -3.03 11.91
CA ASP A 137 -9.45 -4.23 11.37
C ASP A 137 -7.92 -4.19 11.61
N GLN A 138 -7.29 -3.02 11.43
CA GLN A 138 -5.85 -2.87 11.73
C GLN A 138 -5.53 -2.97 13.22
N PHE A 139 -6.45 -2.58 14.10
CA PHE A 139 -6.31 -2.78 15.54
C PHE A 139 -6.35 -4.27 15.90
N GLU A 140 -7.31 -5.02 15.37
CA GLU A 140 -7.40 -6.48 15.56
C GLU A 140 -6.13 -7.18 15.06
N HIS A 141 -5.65 -6.84 13.86
CA HIS A 141 -4.39 -7.38 13.34
C HIS A 141 -3.17 -7.01 14.19
N SER A 142 -3.17 -5.84 14.83
CA SER A 142 -2.09 -5.44 15.73
C SER A 142 -2.08 -6.28 17.01
N ILE A 143 -3.25 -6.58 17.58
CA ILE A 143 -3.39 -7.46 18.75
C ILE A 143 -2.96 -8.87 18.38
N GLN A 144 -3.48 -9.41 17.28
CA GLN A 144 -3.12 -10.75 16.81
C GLN A 144 -1.60 -10.88 16.59
N ALA A 145 -0.95 -9.89 15.96
CA ALA A 145 0.49 -9.89 15.77
C ALA A 145 1.28 -9.81 17.10
N LEU A 146 0.72 -9.15 18.12
CA LEU A 146 1.29 -9.10 19.47
C LEU A 146 1.22 -10.47 20.16
N GLU A 147 0.08 -11.14 20.05
CA GLU A 147 -0.17 -12.49 20.57
C GLU A 147 0.69 -13.55 19.88
N ASP A 148 0.88 -13.42 18.56
CA ASP A 148 1.59 -14.38 17.72
C ASP A 148 3.09 -14.51 18.03
N GLY A 149 3.71 -13.61 18.81
CA GLY A 149 5.09 -13.84 19.28
C GLY A 149 5.97 -12.63 19.55
N VAL A 150 5.45 -11.53 20.09
CA VAL A 150 6.32 -10.49 20.68
C VAL A 150 6.75 -10.96 22.08
N GLU A 151 7.95 -11.55 22.17
CA GLU A 151 8.48 -12.15 23.41
C GLU A 151 9.05 -11.11 24.40
N ASP A 152 9.57 -9.99 23.89
CA ASP A 152 10.14 -8.93 24.72
C ASP A 152 9.02 -8.17 25.47
N ALA A 153 9.01 -8.31 26.79
CA ALA A 153 8.02 -7.69 27.67
C ALA A 153 8.07 -6.15 27.63
N GLU A 154 9.26 -5.54 27.52
CA GLU A 154 9.37 -4.08 27.43
C GLU A 154 8.77 -3.59 26.11
N MET A 155 9.09 -4.28 25.00
CA MET A 155 8.55 -3.93 23.69
C MET A 155 7.04 -4.17 23.61
N ARG A 156 6.55 -5.26 24.19
CA ARG A 156 5.12 -5.57 24.27
C ARG A 156 4.36 -4.47 25.02
N ASN A 157 4.87 -4.03 26.18
CA ASN A 157 4.25 -2.95 26.95
C ASN A 157 4.22 -1.64 26.18
N ALA A 158 5.31 -1.30 25.47
CA ALA A 158 5.35 -0.11 24.61
C ALA A 158 4.32 -0.19 23.48
N PHE A 159 4.09 -1.37 22.89
CA PHE A 159 3.02 -1.53 21.89
C PHE A 159 1.64 -1.38 22.48
N ILE A 160 1.38 -1.96 23.66
CA ILE A 160 0.10 -1.82 24.37
C ILE A 160 -0.19 -0.34 24.66
N GLU A 161 0.81 0.40 25.12
CA GLU A 161 0.68 1.85 25.35
C GLU A 161 0.28 2.59 24.07
N VAL A 162 0.99 2.35 22.96
CA VAL A 162 0.68 2.99 21.67
C VAL A 162 -0.72 2.60 21.18
N LEU A 163 -1.10 1.33 21.28
CA LEU A 163 -2.44 0.86 20.89
C LEU A 163 -3.53 1.46 21.77
N SER A 164 -3.26 1.69 23.05
CA SER A 164 -4.20 2.33 23.98
C SER A 164 -4.54 3.76 23.59
N VAL A 165 -3.53 4.56 23.22
CA VAL A 165 -3.71 5.94 22.78
C VAL A 165 -4.52 5.98 21.48
N ARG A 166 -4.20 5.09 20.53
CA ARG A 166 -4.92 5.01 19.25
C ARG A 166 -6.36 4.52 19.41
N ARG A 167 -6.61 3.58 20.33
CA ARG A 167 -7.96 3.15 20.70
C ARG A 167 -8.77 4.31 21.28
N ALA A 168 -8.19 5.11 22.17
CA ALA A 168 -8.87 6.28 22.73
C ALA A 168 -9.27 7.28 21.61
N ARG A 169 -8.35 7.57 20.69
CA ARG A 169 -8.61 8.42 19.52
C ARG A 169 -9.70 7.84 18.61
N TYR A 170 -9.71 6.53 18.39
CA TYR A 170 -10.78 5.84 17.65
C TYR A 170 -12.15 6.02 18.33
N VAL A 171 -12.24 5.81 19.65
CA VAL A 171 -13.48 5.97 20.41
C VAL A 171 -13.97 7.41 20.33
N GLU A 172 -13.08 8.39 20.45
CA GLU A 172 -13.42 9.80 20.28
C GLU A 172 -13.97 10.08 18.88
N LEU A 173 -13.27 9.67 17.83
CA LEU A 173 -13.69 9.93 16.45
C LEU A 173 -15.02 9.24 16.12
N SER A 174 -15.19 7.99 16.51
CA SER A 174 -16.45 7.23 16.32
C SER A 174 -17.62 7.85 17.10
N SER A 175 -17.39 8.41 18.28
CA SER A 175 -18.43 9.13 19.03
C SER A 175 -18.92 10.38 18.29
N ARG A 176 -18.01 11.14 17.65
CA ARG A 176 -18.35 12.33 16.85
C ARG A 176 -19.17 11.97 15.61
N VAL A 177 -18.86 10.83 14.99
CA VAL A 177 -19.64 10.33 13.84
C VAL A 177 -21.03 9.88 14.30
N SER A 178 -21.11 9.14 15.42
CA SER A 178 -22.38 8.63 15.95
C SER A 178 -23.33 9.75 16.38
N THR A 179 -22.83 10.87 16.92
CA THR A 179 -23.66 12.06 17.22
C THR A 179 -24.20 12.75 15.97
N THR A 180 -23.62 12.49 14.80
CA THR A 180 -24.05 13.03 13.51
C THR A 180 -25.03 12.07 12.81
N GLU A 181 -25.07 10.79 13.21
CA GLU A 181 -25.85 9.71 12.60
C GLU A 181 -26.75 8.97 13.61
N GLU A 182 -27.74 9.64 14.21
CA GLU A 182 -28.80 8.98 15.01
C GLU A 182 -29.65 7.93 14.23
N GLU A 183 -29.30 7.58 12.98
CA GLU A 183 -30.07 6.68 12.11
C GLU A 183 -29.38 5.35 11.73
N SER A 184 -28.14 5.06 12.13
CA SER A 184 -27.40 3.90 11.57
C SER A 184 -26.79 3.02 12.66
N GLY A 185 -27.50 1.97 13.09
CA GLY A 185 -27.01 0.92 14.00
C GLY A 185 -25.81 0.08 13.47
N LYS A 186 -24.99 0.63 12.56
CA LYS A 186 -23.74 0.04 12.09
C LYS A 186 -22.60 0.17 13.10
N PHE A 187 -22.57 1.23 13.92
CA PHE A 187 -21.47 1.46 14.87
C PHE A 187 -21.46 0.51 16.07
N ASP A 188 -22.60 -0.07 16.44
CA ASP A 188 -22.67 -1.04 17.55
C ASP A 188 -21.87 -2.32 17.27
N ARG A 189 -21.78 -2.75 16.00
CA ARG A 189 -20.98 -3.94 15.63
C ARG A 189 -19.48 -3.71 15.81
N LEU A 190 -19.01 -2.48 15.58
CA LEU A 190 -17.59 -2.12 15.72
C LEU A 190 -17.19 -1.93 17.17
N ARG A 191 -18.07 -1.30 17.95
CA ARG A 191 -17.89 -1.18 19.39
C ARG A 191 -17.79 -2.56 20.05
N MET A 192 -18.68 -3.50 19.68
CA MET A 192 -18.63 -4.88 20.17
C MET A 192 -17.37 -5.65 19.76
N ARG A 193 -16.77 -5.38 18.59
CA ARG A 193 -15.52 -6.03 18.15
C ARG A 193 -14.31 -5.63 19.00
N ILE A 194 -14.21 -4.34 19.29
CA ILE A 194 -13.13 -3.78 20.12
C ILE A 194 -13.32 -4.11 21.59
N GLU A 195 -14.57 -4.13 22.09
CA GLU A 195 -14.88 -4.56 23.46
C GLU A 195 -14.79 -6.08 23.64
N GLY A 196 -14.89 -6.87 22.57
CA GLY A 196 -14.84 -8.34 22.60
C GLY A 196 -13.44 -8.96 22.59
N HIS A 197 -12.37 -8.18 22.40
CA HIS A 197 -11.00 -8.66 22.58
C HIS A 197 -10.60 -8.50 24.06
N GLU A 198 -10.62 -9.62 24.79
CA GLU A 198 -10.21 -9.73 26.19
C GLU A 198 -8.70 -9.51 26.35
N LEU A 199 -8.27 -8.26 26.33
CA LEU A 199 -7.06 -7.87 27.06
C LEU A 199 -7.26 -8.30 28.53
N SER A 200 -6.21 -8.78 29.19
CA SER A 200 -6.35 -9.22 30.59
C SER A 200 -6.96 -8.09 31.43
N GLU A 201 -7.75 -8.41 32.45
CA GLU A 201 -8.43 -7.40 33.28
C GLU A 201 -7.45 -6.32 33.80
N GLU A 202 -6.20 -6.72 34.07
CA GLU A 202 -5.09 -5.83 34.45
C GLU A 202 -4.60 -4.94 33.31
N GLU A 203 -4.45 -5.47 32.09
CA GLU A 203 -4.10 -4.70 30.89
C GLU A 203 -5.22 -3.71 30.54
N PHE A 204 -6.49 -4.11 30.72
CA PHE A 204 -7.65 -3.26 30.50
C PHE A 204 -7.74 -2.12 31.51
N ILE A 205 -7.50 -2.39 32.79
CA ILE A 205 -7.42 -1.37 33.85
C ILE A 205 -6.27 -0.39 33.55
N HIS A 206 -5.10 -0.90 33.17
CA HIS A 206 -3.95 -0.06 32.82
C HIS A 206 -4.25 0.83 31.59
N LEU A 207 -4.94 0.29 30.59
CA LEU A 207 -5.41 1.05 29.41
C LEU A 207 -6.37 2.19 29.79
N PHE A 208 -7.33 1.93 30.68
CA PHE A 208 -8.31 2.93 31.11
C PHE A 208 -7.67 4.01 31.98
N GLU A 209 -6.73 3.66 32.85
CA GLU A 209 -5.99 4.63 33.64
C GLU A 209 -5.10 5.55 32.79
N MET A 210 -4.43 4.99 31.77
CA MET A 210 -3.57 5.78 30.88
C MET A 210 -4.39 6.70 29.96
N GLY A 211 -5.50 6.22 29.39
CA GLY A 211 -6.39 7.05 28.56
C GLY A 211 -7.00 8.21 29.36
N ARG A 212 -7.34 7.99 30.63
CA ARG A 212 -7.86 9.04 31.52
C ARG A 212 -6.79 10.08 31.86
N ARG A 213 -5.55 9.66 32.16
CA ARG A 213 -4.42 10.60 32.41
C ARG A 213 -4.06 11.42 31.17
N ALA A 214 -4.08 10.82 29.98
CA ALA A 214 -3.83 11.52 28.73
C ALA A 214 -4.90 12.59 28.46
N ASN A 215 -6.18 12.25 28.66
CA ASN A 215 -7.29 13.19 28.48
C ASN A 215 -7.28 14.33 29.51
N ASP A 216 -6.94 14.02 30.76
CA ASP A 216 -6.78 15.04 31.82
C ASP A 216 -5.59 15.98 31.51
N SER A 217 -4.53 15.49 30.86
CA SER A 217 -3.42 16.34 30.40
C SER A 217 -3.76 17.24 29.21
N LEU A 218 -4.71 16.81 28.36
CA LEU A 218 -5.15 17.56 27.18
C LEU A 218 -6.20 18.62 27.55
N ASN A 219 -7.08 18.34 28.50
CA ASN A 219 -8.11 19.27 29.00
C ASN A 219 -7.62 20.16 30.15
N GLY A 220 -6.40 19.95 30.65
CA GLY A 220 -5.77 20.72 31.72
C GLY A 220 -5.05 22.01 31.27
N ARG A 221 -5.36 22.55 30.09
CA ARG A 221 -4.85 23.84 29.60
C ARG A 221 -5.97 24.78 29.17
#